data_AF-X1W0D4-F1
#
_entry.id   AF-X1W0D4-F1
#
_cell.length_a   1.000
_cell.length_b   1.000
_cell.length_c   1.000
_cell.angle_alpha   90.00
_cell.angle_beta   90.00
_cell.angle_gamma   90.00
#
_symmetry.space_group_name_H-M   'P 1'
#
loop_
_entity.id
_entity.type
_entity.pdbx_description
1 polymer ?
#
loop_
_entity_poly.entity_id
_entity_poly.type
_entity_poly.pdbx_seq_one_letter_code
_entity_poly.pdbx_strand_id
1 'polypeptide(L)'
;KNALATLGDDNVYERVFIVEPLLDGDRCVGAVGFSVRENKFYVFKAKAVLVAGGGAVHVFRPRSTGEGLGRSWYPPFNTGSSAYFTLKAGCEMTCQEVRFIPVRFKDAYGPVGAWFLLFKSIATTALGGNYMEERRPELENWAPYG
;
A
#
# COMPACT_ATOMS: atom_id res chain seq x y z
N LYS A 1 -4.86 22.78 -9.13
CA LYS A 1 -4.80 22.77 -10.61
C LYS A 1 -3.78 23.86 -10.97
N ASN A 2 -2.50 23.64 -11.30
CA ASN A 2 -1.98 22.79 -12.38
C ASN A 2 -0.44 22.59 -12.25
N ALA A 3 0.08 22.17 -11.09
CA ALA A 3 1.53 22.09 -10.83
C ALA A 3 2.31 21.29 -11.90
N LEU A 4 1.71 20.23 -12.45
CA LEU A 4 2.29 19.43 -13.54
C LEU A 4 2.40 20.21 -14.86
N ALA A 5 1.38 21.03 -15.19
CA ALA A 5 1.40 21.83 -16.42
C ALA A 5 2.49 22.91 -16.39
N THR A 6 2.95 23.32 -15.21
CA THR A 6 4.01 24.32 -15.03
C THR A 6 5.40 23.73 -14.80
N LEU A 7 5.52 22.42 -14.56
CA LEU A 7 6.80 21.76 -14.23
C LEU A 7 7.66 21.50 -15.48
N GLY A 8 7.04 21.38 -16.65
CA GLY A 8 7.67 20.92 -17.90
C GLY A 8 7.85 19.40 -17.94
N ASP A 9 7.81 18.83 -19.14
CA ASP A 9 7.87 17.38 -19.36
C ASP A 9 9.25 16.78 -18.99
N ASP A 10 10.30 17.61 -18.96
CA ASP A 10 11.68 17.18 -18.68
C ASP A 10 11.92 16.77 -17.22
N ASN A 11 10.97 17.04 -16.32
CA ASN A 11 11.09 16.75 -14.89
C ASN A 11 10.28 15.52 -14.45
N VAL A 12 9.61 14.83 -15.39
CA VAL A 12 8.79 13.65 -15.11
C VAL A 12 9.37 12.44 -15.85
N TYR A 13 9.87 11.48 -15.09
CA TYR A 13 10.42 10.24 -15.64
C TYR A 13 9.42 9.11 -15.44
N GLU A 14 8.71 8.74 -16.52
CA GLU A 14 7.81 7.59 -16.53
C GLU A 14 8.52 6.30 -16.95
N ARG A 15 7.95 5.15 -16.58
CA ARG A 15 8.47 3.82 -16.93
C ARG A 15 9.93 3.59 -16.48
N VAL A 16 10.36 4.29 -15.45
CA VAL A 16 11.62 4.05 -14.73
C VAL A 16 11.28 3.42 -13.38
N PHE A 17 11.81 2.23 -13.12
CA PHE A 17 11.63 1.56 -11.84
C PHE A 17 12.85 1.81 -10.96
N ILE A 18 12.63 2.41 -9.78
CA ILE A 18 13.67 2.68 -8.78
C ILE A 18 13.93 1.41 -7.97
N VAL A 19 15.19 1.03 -7.81
CA VAL A 19 15.59 -0.22 -7.15
C VAL A 19 16.33 -0.03 -5.84
N GLU A 20 17.18 1.00 -5.71
CA GLU A 20 18.04 1.19 -4.53
C GLU A 20 18.26 2.68 -4.23
N PRO A 21 18.42 3.06 -2.94
CA PRO A 21 18.96 4.37 -2.56
C PRO A 21 20.44 4.50 -2.94
N LEU A 22 20.86 5.72 -3.27
CA LEU A 22 22.28 6.09 -3.31
C LEU A 22 22.66 6.73 -1.99
N LEU A 23 23.68 6.20 -1.33
CA LEU A 23 24.13 6.66 -0.01
C LEU A 23 25.57 7.18 -0.08
N ASP A 24 25.85 8.22 0.69
CA ASP A 24 27.18 8.71 1.04
C ASP A 24 27.28 8.70 2.58
N GLY A 25 27.89 7.66 3.14
CA GLY A 25 27.78 7.35 4.57
C GLY A 25 26.33 7.06 4.97
N ASP A 26 25.82 7.81 5.94
CA ASP A 26 24.43 7.77 6.43
C ASP A 26 23.48 8.70 5.68
N ARG A 27 23.99 9.46 4.70
CA ARG A 27 23.21 10.43 3.95
C ARG A 27 22.69 9.84 2.64
N CYS A 28 21.39 9.91 2.42
CA CYS A 28 20.79 9.66 1.11
C CYS A 28 21.13 10.80 0.14
N VAL A 29 21.80 10.46 -0.96
CA VAL A 29 22.27 11.39 -2.01
C VAL A 29 21.60 11.13 -3.36
N GLY A 30 20.59 10.25 -3.39
CA GLY A 30 19.88 9.94 -4.63
C GLY A 30 19.24 8.56 -4.66
N ALA A 31 19.02 8.08 -5.88
CA ALA A 31 18.49 6.75 -6.15
C ALA A 31 18.99 6.22 -7.50
N VAL A 32 18.99 4.90 -7.65
CA VAL A 32 19.22 4.25 -8.94
C VAL A 32 17.99 3.47 -9.39
N GLY A 33 17.84 3.36 -10.71
CA GLY A 33 16.75 2.64 -11.34
C GLY A 33 17.06 2.31 -12.77
N PHE A 34 16.14 1.63 -13.44
CA PHE A 34 16.27 1.32 -14.86
C PHE A 34 14.94 1.48 -15.59
N SER A 35 15.01 1.74 -16.88
CA SER A 35 13.82 1.80 -17.72
C SER A 35 13.24 0.40 -17.95
N VAL A 36 11.93 0.28 -17.86
CA VAL A 36 11.20 -0.94 -18.25
C VAL A 36 10.78 -0.93 -19.73
N ARG A 37 11.37 -0.06 -20.55
CA ARG A 37 11.07 0.09 -21.99
C ARG A 37 12.30 0.12 -22.89
N GLU A 38 13.47 0.45 -22.33
CA GLU A 38 14.73 0.55 -23.05
C GLU A 38 15.87 0.06 -22.15
N ASN A 39 17.00 -0.36 -22.74
CA ASN A 39 18.18 -0.76 -21.98
C ASN A 39 18.94 0.48 -21.47
N LYS A 40 18.34 1.18 -20.50
CA LYS A 40 18.86 2.41 -19.92
C LYS A 40 18.83 2.35 -18.40
N PHE A 41 20.00 2.55 -17.80
CA PHE A 41 20.18 2.68 -16.36
C PHE A 41 20.19 4.16 -15.97
N TYR A 42 19.51 4.50 -14.88
CA TYR A 42 19.37 5.85 -14.37
C TYR A 42 20.08 5.98 -13.02
N VAL A 43 20.84 7.06 -12.89
CA VAL A 43 21.46 7.51 -11.64
C VAL A 43 20.93 8.89 -11.32
N PHE A 44 19.99 8.98 -10.38
CA PHE A 44 19.43 10.25 -9.93
C PHE A 44 20.24 10.75 -8.73
N LYS A 45 20.96 11.86 -8.89
CA LYS A 45 21.61 12.55 -7.76
C LYS A 45 20.68 13.64 -7.24
N ALA A 46 20.43 13.65 -5.95
CA ALA A 46 19.50 14.60 -5.33
C ALA A 46 20.00 15.06 -3.95
N LYS A 47 19.66 16.29 -3.57
CA LYS A 47 19.97 16.84 -2.24
C LYS A 47 19.05 16.28 -1.15
N ALA A 48 17.83 15.91 -1.54
CA ALA A 48 16.79 15.32 -0.73
C ALA A 48 15.98 14.34 -1.60
N VAL A 49 15.52 13.24 -1.02
CA VAL A 49 14.74 12.20 -1.70
C VAL A 49 13.45 11.97 -0.93
N LEU A 50 12.30 12.03 -1.63
CA LEU A 50 11.01 11.64 -1.10
C LEU A 50 10.63 10.27 -1.67
N VAL A 51 10.34 9.32 -0.78
CA VAL A 51 9.93 7.97 -1.17
C VAL A 51 8.41 7.85 -1.08
N ALA A 52 7.75 7.74 -2.23
CA ALA A 52 6.29 7.69 -2.34
C ALA A 52 5.80 6.48 -3.17
N GLY A 53 6.47 5.33 -3.05
CA GLY A 53 6.18 4.10 -3.80
C GLY A 53 5.02 3.25 -3.29
N GLY A 54 4.15 3.82 -2.44
CA GLY A 54 3.02 3.10 -1.84
C GLY A 54 3.42 2.07 -0.78
N GLY A 55 2.46 1.18 -0.45
CA GLY A 55 2.60 0.12 0.56
C GLY A 55 3.08 -1.21 -0.03
N ALA A 56 2.70 -2.33 0.60
CA ALA A 56 3.03 -3.68 0.15
C ALA A 56 1.79 -4.58 0.03
N VAL A 57 1.67 -5.27 -1.10
CA VAL A 57 0.60 -6.23 -1.44
C VAL A 57 1.25 -7.52 -1.94
N HIS A 58 0.50 -8.61 -1.98
CA HIS A 58 0.97 -9.95 -2.36
C HIS A 58 2.07 -10.55 -1.46
N VAL A 59 2.35 -9.93 -0.31
CA VAL A 59 3.22 -10.51 0.74
C VAL A 59 2.57 -11.69 1.49
N PHE A 60 1.24 -11.81 1.42
CA PHE A 60 0.47 -12.97 1.91
C PHE A 60 -0.27 -13.64 0.74
N ARG A 61 -0.47 -14.96 0.83
CA ARG A 61 -1.27 -15.71 -0.14
C ARG A 61 -2.73 -15.22 -0.12
N PRO A 62 -3.28 -14.73 -1.25
CA PRO A 62 -4.67 -14.27 -1.32
C PRO A 62 -5.66 -15.44 -1.34
N ARG A 63 -6.95 -15.12 -1.20
CA ARG A 63 -8.05 -16.12 -1.22
C ARG A 63 -8.29 -16.74 -2.61
N SER A 64 -7.84 -16.09 -3.68
CA SER A 64 -7.93 -16.57 -5.06
C SER A 64 -6.52 -16.61 -5.66
N THR A 65 -6.09 -17.77 -6.15
CA THR A 65 -4.69 -18.02 -6.59
C THR A 65 -4.55 -18.27 -8.10
N GLY A 66 -5.66 -18.38 -8.83
CA GLY A 66 -5.67 -18.42 -10.30
C GLY A 66 -5.68 -17.01 -10.90
N GLU A 67 -6.51 -16.76 -11.91
CA GLU A 67 -6.67 -15.44 -12.53
C GLU A 67 -7.07 -14.33 -11.52
N GLY A 68 -7.76 -14.72 -10.45
CA GLY A 68 -8.11 -13.84 -9.34
C GLY A 68 -6.91 -13.37 -8.50
N LEU A 69 -5.69 -13.84 -8.75
CA LEU A 69 -4.48 -13.41 -8.04
C LEU A 69 -4.29 -11.89 -8.13
N GLY A 70 -4.51 -11.30 -9.30
CA GLY A 70 -4.41 -9.84 -9.50
C GLY A 70 -5.53 -9.03 -8.83
N ARG A 71 -6.49 -9.69 -8.16
CA ARG A 71 -7.62 -9.07 -7.47
C ARG A 71 -7.31 -8.88 -5.99
N SER A 72 -6.33 -8.04 -5.67
CA SER A 72 -6.15 -7.56 -4.30
C SER A 72 -7.09 -6.39 -3.98
N TRP A 73 -7.42 -6.20 -2.70
CA TRP A 73 -8.15 -5.01 -2.25
C TRP A 73 -7.29 -3.74 -2.38
N TYR A 74 -6.02 -3.82 -1.98
CA TYR A 74 -5.04 -2.74 -2.13
C TYR A 74 -4.29 -2.92 -3.46
N PRO A 75 -3.77 -1.86 -4.10
CA PRO A 75 -3.29 -1.94 -5.48
C PRO A 75 -2.23 -3.03 -5.71
N PRO A 76 -2.41 -3.93 -6.69
CA PRO A 76 -1.50 -5.07 -6.92
C PRO A 76 -0.09 -4.64 -7.39
N PHE A 77 0.06 -3.40 -7.85
CA PHE A 77 1.34 -2.82 -8.26
C PHE A 77 2.16 -2.24 -7.09
N ASN A 78 1.65 -2.26 -5.86
CA ASN A 78 2.39 -1.87 -4.66
C ASN A 78 3.13 -3.07 -4.08
N THR A 79 4.45 -3.15 -4.30
CA THR A 79 5.29 -4.31 -3.96
C THR A 79 6.18 -4.11 -2.72
N GLY A 80 5.96 -3.04 -1.96
CA GLY A 80 6.80 -2.72 -0.79
C GLY A 80 8.09 -1.98 -1.13
N SER A 81 8.22 -1.41 -2.34
CA SER A 81 9.41 -0.63 -2.75
C SER A 81 9.76 0.48 -1.75
N SER A 82 8.77 1.18 -1.19
CA SER A 82 9.02 2.22 -0.19
C SER A 82 9.67 1.66 1.07
N ALA A 83 9.11 0.57 1.61
CA ALA A 83 9.62 -0.07 2.82
C ALA A 83 11.04 -0.62 2.60
N TYR A 84 11.28 -1.27 1.45
CA TYR A 84 12.61 -1.73 1.08
C TYR A 84 13.60 -0.56 1.02
N PHE A 85 13.29 0.47 0.24
CA PHE A 85 14.18 1.60 0.01
C PHE A 85 14.54 2.30 1.32
N THR A 86 13.56 2.57 2.19
CA THR A 86 13.81 3.25 3.47
C THR A 86 14.60 2.38 4.44
N LEU A 87 14.31 1.08 4.54
CA LEU A 87 15.10 0.14 5.33
C LEU A 87 16.56 0.08 4.85
N LYS A 88 16.77 -0.02 3.54
CA LYS A 88 18.11 -0.04 2.94
C LYS A 88 18.86 1.27 3.14
N ALA A 89 18.16 2.39 3.19
CA ALA A 89 18.72 3.70 3.49
C ALA A 89 19.04 3.91 4.99
N GLY A 90 18.74 2.93 5.86
CA GLY A 90 18.96 3.04 7.31
C GLY A 90 17.91 3.86 8.04
N CYS A 91 16.74 4.11 7.43
CA CYS A 91 15.66 4.83 8.10
C CYS A 91 15.01 3.97 9.18
N GLU A 92 14.64 4.59 10.30
CA GLU A 92 13.84 3.97 11.34
C GLU A 92 12.43 3.66 10.82
N MET A 93 11.94 2.45 11.12
CA MET A 93 10.58 2.01 10.81
C MET A 93 9.79 1.89 12.11
N THR A 94 8.48 2.14 12.05
CA THR A 94 7.58 2.01 13.19
C THR A 94 6.35 1.19 12.81
N CYS A 95 5.75 0.53 13.80
CA CYS A 95 4.52 -0.25 13.70
C CYS A 95 4.46 -1.23 12.51
N GLN A 96 5.58 -1.90 12.17
CA GLN A 96 5.63 -2.82 11.02
C GLN A 96 4.82 -4.10 11.23
N GLU A 97 4.47 -4.42 12.47
CA GLU A 97 3.56 -5.49 12.86
C GLU A 97 2.09 -5.18 12.54
N VAL A 98 1.74 -3.90 12.39
CA VAL A 98 0.38 -3.47 12.11
C VAL A 98 0.07 -3.73 10.64
N ARG A 99 -0.93 -4.59 10.42
CA ARG A 99 -1.45 -4.91 9.08
C ARG A 99 -2.92 -4.55 8.99
N PHE A 100 -3.35 -4.12 7.81
CA PHE A 100 -4.75 -3.84 7.54
C PHE A 100 -5.43 -5.03 6.85
N ILE A 101 -6.43 -5.61 7.50
CA ILE A 101 -7.24 -6.73 6.96
C ILE A 101 -8.63 -6.20 6.56
N PRO A 102 -8.88 -5.91 5.27
CA PRO A 102 -10.12 -5.27 4.84
C PRO A 102 -11.28 -6.27 4.81
N VAL A 103 -12.34 -6.00 5.60
CA VAL A 103 -13.63 -6.68 5.45
C VAL A 103 -14.40 -6.03 4.31
N ARG A 104 -14.67 -6.79 3.24
CA ARG A 104 -15.24 -6.31 1.97
C ARG A 104 -16.19 -7.34 1.39
N PHE A 105 -16.88 -6.97 0.29
CA PHE A 105 -17.59 -7.96 -0.51
C PHE A 105 -16.63 -9.06 -0.97
N LYS A 106 -17.07 -10.32 -0.82
CA LYS A 106 -16.27 -11.51 -1.09
C LYS A 106 -15.74 -11.50 -2.54
N ASP A 107 -14.54 -12.03 -2.71
CA ASP A 107 -13.79 -12.19 -3.97
C ASP A 107 -13.34 -10.89 -4.63
N ALA A 108 -14.25 -10.02 -5.04
CA ALA A 108 -13.91 -8.79 -5.77
C ALA A 108 -13.42 -7.65 -4.86
N TYR A 109 -13.62 -7.77 -3.54
CA TYR A 109 -13.26 -6.77 -2.53
C TYR A 109 -13.91 -5.38 -2.74
N GLY A 110 -15.16 -5.37 -3.22
CA GLY A 110 -15.95 -4.15 -3.38
C GLY A 110 -16.09 -3.35 -2.06
N PRO A 111 -16.24 -2.01 -2.15
CA PRO A 111 -16.28 -1.16 -0.98
C PRO A 111 -17.54 -1.40 -0.16
N VAL A 112 -17.41 -1.38 1.18
CA VAL A 112 -18.54 -1.53 2.11
C VAL A 112 -18.89 -0.23 2.84
N GLY A 113 -18.06 0.81 2.72
CA GLY A 113 -18.24 2.07 3.45
C GLY A 113 -19.57 2.76 3.14
N ALA A 114 -19.93 2.91 1.87
CA ALA A 114 -21.23 3.49 1.49
C ALA A 114 -22.41 2.63 1.96
N TRP A 115 -22.30 1.30 1.86
CA TRP A 115 -23.34 0.36 2.32
C TRP A 115 -23.65 0.53 3.80
N PHE A 116 -22.61 0.54 4.64
CA PHE A 116 -22.79 0.71 6.08
C PHE A 116 -23.17 2.15 6.45
N LEU A 117 -22.42 3.14 5.97
CA LEU A 117 -22.53 4.51 6.47
C LEU A 117 -23.68 5.28 5.83
N LEU A 118 -23.90 5.14 4.52
CA LEU A 118 -24.93 5.86 3.78
C LEU A 118 -26.24 5.07 3.76
N PHE A 119 -26.19 3.83 3.27
CA PHE A 119 -27.40 3.01 3.06
C PHE A 119 -27.88 2.26 4.31
N LYS A 120 -27.17 2.39 5.44
CA LYS A 120 -27.53 1.77 6.73
C LYS A 120 -27.73 0.25 6.64
N SER A 121 -27.02 -0.41 5.72
CA SER A 121 -27.06 -1.86 5.58
C SER A 121 -26.48 -2.53 6.83
N ILE A 122 -27.01 -3.71 7.19
CA ILE A 122 -26.54 -4.50 8.34
C ILE A 122 -25.87 -5.76 7.81
N ALA A 123 -24.71 -6.12 8.37
CA ALA A 123 -24.07 -7.39 8.08
C ALA A 123 -24.58 -8.46 9.06
N THR A 124 -25.21 -9.50 8.53
CA THR A 124 -25.74 -10.62 9.33
C THR A 124 -24.95 -11.90 9.10
N THR A 125 -25.03 -12.82 10.05
CA THR A 125 -24.48 -14.17 9.92
C THR A 125 -25.37 -15.04 9.03
N ALA A 126 -24.88 -16.23 8.65
CA ALA A 126 -25.69 -17.21 7.91
C ALA A 126 -26.95 -17.67 8.67
N LEU A 127 -27.00 -17.47 9.99
CA LEU A 127 -28.15 -17.79 10.85
C LEU A 127 -29.10 -16.58 11.04
N GLY A 128 -28.82 -15.44 10.39
CA GLY A 128 -29.63 -14.22 10.47
C GLY A 128 -29.24 -13.24 11.60
N GLY A 129 -28.34 -13.61 12.51
CA GLY A 129 -27.94 -12.78 13.65
C GLY A 129 -27.07 -11.58 13.29
N ASN A 130 -27.26 -10.46 13.99
CA ASN A 130 -26.43 -9.24 13.87
C ASN A 130 -25.23 -9.35 14.80
N TYR A 131 -24.12 -9.86 14.27
CA TYR A 131 -22.94 -10.14 15.09
C TYR A 131 -22.31 -8.89 15.74
N MET A 132 -22.49 -7.70 15.17
CA MET A 132 -21.95 -6.46 15.76
C MET A 132 -22.72 -6.02 17.02
N GLU A 133 -23.97 -6.47 17.17
CA GLU A 133 -24.77 -6.25 18.38
C GLU A 133 -24.61 -7.42 19.35
N GLU A 134 -24.78 -8.65 18.87
CA GLU A 134 -24.72 -9.87 19.68
C GLU A 134 -23.34 -10.11 20.30
N ARG A 135 -22.26 -9.72 19.61
CA ARG A 135 -20.87 -9.91 20.08
C ARG A 135 -20.26 -8.66 20.71
N ARG A 136 -21.05 -7.60 20.95
CA ARG A 136 -20.55 -6.39 21.61
C ARG A 136 -19.82 -6.67 22.94
N PRO A 137 -20.30 -7.57 23.82
CA PRO A 137 -19.59 -7.87 25.08
C PRO A 137 -18.19 -8.46 24.89
N GLU A 138 -17.89 -9.06 23.73
CA GLU A 138 -16.55 -9.60 23.45
C GLU A 138 -15.48 -8.51 23.48
N LEU A 139 -15.82 -7.28 23.11
CA LEU A 139 -14.89 -6.15 23.08
C LEU A 139 -14.35 -5.80 24.47
N GLU A 140 -15.11 -6.11 25.53
CA GLU A 140 -14.68 -5.88 26.92
C GLU A 140 -13.45 -6.73 27.29
N ASN A 141 -13.28 -7.90 26.68
CA ASN A 141 -12.11 -8.75 26.87
C ASN A 141 -10.80 -8.14 26.31
N TRP A 142 -10.92 -7.15 25.42
CA TRP A 142 -9.80 -6.57 24.68
C TRP A 142 -9.51 -5.12 25.09
N ALA A 143 -10.15 -4.62 26.15
CA ALA A 143 -9.88 -3.28 26.68
C ALA A 143 -8.39 -3.10 27.04
N PRO A 144 -7.78 -1.92 26.74
CA PRO A 144 -8.38 -0.70 26.20
C PRO A 144 -8.46 -0.65 24.66
N TYR A 145 -8.17 -1.76 23.96
CA TYR A 145 -8.02 -1.80 22.50
C TYR A 145 -9.27 -2.26 21.74
N GLY A 146 -10.23 -2.86 22.45
CA GLY A 146 -11.49 -3.43 21.94
C GLY A 146 -12.59 -2.43 21.67
#